data_AF-A0A1R4B0W4-F1
#
_entry.id   AF-A0A1R4B0W4-F1
#
_cell.length_a   1.000
_cell.length_b   1.000
_cell.length_c   1.000
_cell.angle_alpha   90.00
_cell.angle_beta   90.00
_cell.angle_gamma   90.00
#
_symmetry.space_group_name_H-M   'P 1'
#
loop_
_entity.id
_entity.type
_entity.pdbx_description
1 polymer ?
#
loop_
_entity_poly.entity_id
_entity_poly.type
_entity_poly.pdbx_seq_one_letter_code
_entity_poly.pdbx_strand_id
1 'polypeptide(L)'
;MAFTDKELAEGIVEKQLLCRSHEPTIAFFRGSRGAKKLNDQQWREILDTIQSYSPVSIQWIEILSPDIKSSLISNSLTYQNNNMRALGSFLKNTTEFLSCDTGPLHLADAAGVQCIGLFTHTCPKKYGVLGENSISI
;
A
#
# COMPACT_ATOMS: atom_id res chain seq x y z
N MET A 1 7.51 -11.62 7.73
CA MET A 1 6.33 -12.51 7.78
C MET A 1 6.59 -13.68 6.85
N ALA A 2 6.54 -14.91 7.35
CA ALA A 2 6.63 -16.10 6.52
C ALA A 2 5.23 -16.52 6.05
N PHE A 3 5.09 -16.78 4.76
CA PHE A 3 3.89 -17.30 4.12
C PHE A 3 4.08 -18.76 3.74
N THR A 4 3.01 -19.54 3.76
CA THR A 4 2.98 -20.88 3.16
C THR A 4 2.93 -20.77 1.63
N ASP A 5 3.31 -21.83 0.92
CA ASP A 5 3.23 -21.87 -0.56
C ASP A 5 1.81 -21.60 -1.07
N LYS A 6 0.80 -22.10 -0.33
CA LYS A 6 -0.60 -21.84 -0.62
C LYS A 6 -0.94 -20.35 -0.54
N GLU A 7 -0.53 -19.69 0.54
CA GLU A 7 -0.79 -18.25 0.71
C GLU A 7 -0.10 -17.42 -0.36
N LEU A 8 1.14 -17.77 -0.73
CA LEU A 8 1.87 -17.12 -1.81
C LEU A 8 1.14 -17.26 -3.15
N ALA A 9 0.66 -18.47 -3.47
CA ALA A 9 -0.11 -18.73 -4.69
C ALA A 9 -1.45 -17.95 -4.70
N GLU A 10 -2.16 -17.91 -3.58
CA GLU A 10 -3.41 -17.16 -3.44
C GLU A 10 -3.19 -15.65 -3.66
N GLY A 11 -2.13 -15.07 -3.08
CA GLY A 11 -1.80 -13.65 -3.27
C GLY A 11 -1.50 -13.29 -4.73
N ILE A 12 -0.80 -14.16 -5.46
CA ILE A 12 -0.55 -14.00 -6.90
C ILE A 12 -1.87 -13.99 -7.68
N VAL A 13 -2.73 -14.98 -7.41
CA VAL A 13 -4.02 -15.12 -8.10
C VAL A 13 -4.91 -13.91 -7.83
N GLU A 14 -5.03 -13.47 -6.59
CA GLU A 14 -5.85 -12.31 -6.23
C GLU A 14 -5.34 -11.02 -6.90
N LYS A 15 -4.02 -10.79 -6.92
CA LYS A 15 -3.42 -9.66 -7.64
C LYS A 15 -3.75 -9.71 -9.13
N GLN A 16 -3.60 -10.88 -9.76
CA GLN A 16 -3.86 -11.06 -11.19
C GLN A 16 -5.35 -10.92 -11.55
N LEU A 17 -6.26 -11.32 -10.67
CA LEU A 17 -7.70 -11.11 -10.86
C LEU A 17 -8.06 -9.63 -10.84
N LEU A 18 -7.39 -8.83 -10.01
CA LEU A 18 -7.61 -7.39 -9.92
C LEU A 18 -6.91 -6.60 -11.03
N CYS A 19 -5.64 -6.90 -11.33
CA CYS A 19 -4.84 -6.17 -12.30
C CYS A 19 -3.83 -7.08 -13.03
N ARG A 20 -4.17 -7.38 -14.30
CA ARG A 20 -3.32 -8.15 -15.23
C ARG A 20 -2.25 -7.31 -15.94
N SER A 21 -2.13 -6.03 -15.57
CA SER A 21 -1.17 -5.13 -16.22
C SER A 21 0.27 -5.55 -15.91
N HIS A 22 1.13 -5.34 -16.90
CA HIS A 22 2.59 -5.41 -16.76
C HIS A 22 3.17 -4.08 -16.25
N GLU A 23 2.34 -3.03 -16.17
CA GLU A 23 2.72 -1.75 -15.59
C GLU A 23 2.95 -1.85 -14.07
N PRO A 24 3.79 -0.97 -13.50
CA PRO A 24 3.98 -0.89 -12.06
C PRO A 24 2.65 -0.76 -11.33
N THR A 25 2.45 -1.61 -10.33
CA THR A 25 1.22 -1.63 -9.53
C THR A 25 1.57 -1.14 -8.13
N ILE A 26 1.19 0.08 -7.78
CA ILE A 26 1.45 0.65 -6.46
C ILE A 26 0.17 0.63 -5.65
N ALA A 27 0.22 -0.07 -4.51
CA ALA A 27 -0.88 -0.07 -3.56
C ALA A 27 -0.70 1.04 -2.52
N PHE A 28 -1.80 1.61 -2.03
CA PHE A 28 -1.73 2.62 -0.98
C PHE A 28 -2.86 2.49 0.03
N PHE A 29 -2.61 2.98 1.25
CA PHE A 29 -3.60 3.02 2.33
C PHE A 29 -3.62 4.38 3.02
N ARG A 30 -4.79 5.04 2.99
CA ARG A 30 -5.00 6.37 3.58
C ARG A 30 -5.59 6.38 4.99
N GLY A 31 -5.85 5.21 5.57
CA GLY A 31 -6.56 5.08 6.86
C GLY A 31 -5.67 5.30 8.07
N SER A 32 -5.22 6.53 8.24
CA SER A 32 -4.47 6.94 9.44
C SER A 32 -5.39 7.60 10.48
N ARG A 33 -5.04 7.46 11.77
CA ARG A 33 -5.83 7.97 12.91
C ARG A 33 -5.18 9.22 13.53
N GLY A 34 -6.02 10.10 14.07
CA GLY A 34 -5.58 11.29 14.81
C GLY A 34 -4.79 12.27 13.95
N ALA A 35 -3.82 12.96 14.57
CA ALA A 35 -3.01 13.99 13.91
C ALA A 35 -2.17 13.47 12.73
N LYS A 36 -1.94 12.15 12.65
CA LYS A 36 -1.18 11.51 11.58
C LYS A 36 -1.88 11.49 10.21
N LYS A 37 -3.15 11.90 10.15
CA LYS A 37 -4.01 11.76 8.98
C LYS A 37 -3.73 12.85 7.97
N LEU A 38 -3.26 12.45 6.79
CA LEU A 38 -3.33 13.27 5.59
C LEU A 38 -4.76 13.32 5.08
N ASN A 39 -5.22 14.49 4.64
CA ASN A 39 -6.52 14.63 4.04
C ASN A 39 -6.54 14.15 2.58
N ASP A 40 -7.73 14.03 2.00
CA ASP A 40 -7.91 13.48 0.65
C ASP A 40 -7.25 14.34 -0.45
N GLN A 41 -7.16 15.66 -0.26
CA GLN A 41 -6.45 16.52 -1.20
C GLN A 41 -4.94 16.27 -1.15
N GLN A 42 -4.34 16.18 0.04
CA GLN A 42 -2.92 15.86 0.20
C GLN A 42 -2.57 14.50 -0.41
N TRP A 43 -3.44 13.50 -0.22
CA TRP A 43 -3.25 12.20 -0.87
C TRP A 43 -3.28 12.30 -2.39
N ARG A 44 -4.24 13.03 -2.97
CA ARG A 44 -4.27 13.26 -4.42
C ARG A 44 -3.00 13.94 -4.92
N GLU A 45 -2.57 15.01 -4.25
CA GLU A 45 -1.33 15.71 -4.59
C GLU A 45 -0.10 14.80 -4.55
N ILE A 46 0.00 13.92 -3.55
CA ILE A 46 1.09 12.93 -3.46
C ILE A 46 1.04 11.94 -4.61
N LEU A 47 -0.12 11.34 -4.88
CA LEU A 47 -0.28 10.34 -5.94
C LEU A 47 -0.01 10.95 -7.33
N ASP A 48 -0.55 12.15 -7.59
CA ASP A 48 -0.31 12.91 -8.82
C ASP A 48 1.17 13.27 -8.97
N THR A 49 1.83 13.67 -7.88
CA THR A 49 3.26 13.96 -7.88
C THR A 49 4.07 12.72 -8.25
N ILE A 50 3.80 11.56 -7.63
CA ILE A 50 4.49 10.30 -7.95
C ILE A 50 4.26 9.92 -9.42
N GLN A 51 3.01 10.02 -9.90
CA GLN A 51 2.67 9.74 -11.29
C GLN A 51 3.41 10.67 -12.27
N SER A 52 3.63 11.94 -11.91
CA SER A 52 4.33 12.92 -12.76
C SER A 52 5.83 12.64 -12.91
N TYR A 53 6.45 11.96 -11.94
CA TYR A 53 7.85 11.56 -12.00
C TYR A 53 8.06 10.18 -12.65
N SER A 54 7.00 9.38 -12.77
CA SER A 54 7.08 8.06 -13.39
C SER A 54 7.09 8.17 -14.92
N PRO A 55 8.03 7.52 -15.62
CA PRO A 55 8.05 7.49 -17.09
C PRO A 55 6.94 6.61 -17.69
N VAL A 56 6.23 5.84 -16.85
CA VAL A 56 5.14 4.94 -17.24
C VAL A 56 3.90 5.18 -16.39
N SER A 57 2.73 4.76 -16.89
CA SER A 57 1.49 4.78 -16.13
C SER A 57 1.61 3.87 -14.89
N ILE A 58 1.13 4.34 -13.75
CA ILE A 58 1.06 3.56 -12.51
C ILE A 58 -0.36 3.07 -12.32
N GLN A 59 -0.49 1.78 -12.05
CA GLN A 59 -1.76 1.17 -11.67
C GLN A 59 -1.95 1.29 -10.15
N TRP A 60 -2.72 2.29 -9.75
CA TRP A 60 -3.02 2.56 -8.34
C TRP A 60 -4.06 1.58 -7.79
N ILE A 61 -3.74 0.95 -6.66
CA ILE A 61 -4.66 0.10 -5.90
C ILE A 61 -4.87 0.70 -4.51
N GLU A 62 -6.09 1.15 -4.21
CA GLU A 62 -6.39 1.61 -2.85
C GLU A 62 -6.81 0.42 -1.98
N ILE A 63 -6.12 0.26 -0.85
CA ILE A 63 -6.53 -0.68 0.17
C ILE A 63 -7.67 -0.05 0.99
N LEU A 64 -8.83 -0.70 1.00
CA LEU A 64 -9.98 -0.23 1.76
C LEU A 64 -10.00 -0.84 3.17
N SER A 65 -10.72 -0.18 4.05
CA SER A 65 -10.95 -0.63 5.43
C SER A 65 -12.38 -0.33 5.85
N PRO A 66 -12.88 -0.86 6.97
CA PRO A 66 -14.22 -0.49 7.46
C PRO A 66 -14.44 1.02 7.61
N ASP A 67 -13.37 1.78 7.87
CA ASP A 67 -13.37 3.24 8.00
C ASP A 67 -13.23 3.99 6.65
N ILE A 68 -12.81 3.29 5.58
CA ILE A 68 -12.60 3.83 4.22
C ILE A 68 -13.39 2.98 3.24
N LYS A 69 -14.62 3.41 2.94
CA LYS A 69 -15.57 2.64 2.13
C LYS A 69 -15.61 3.03 0.66
N SER A 70 -15.04 4.18 0.31
CA SER A 70 -15.02 4.69 -1.05
C SER A 70 -13.60 5.03 -1.47
N SER A 71 -13.30 4.79 -2.75
CA SER A 71 -12.01 5.16 -3.32
C SER A 71 -11.83 6.67 -3.30
N LEU A 72 -10.57 7.09 -3.20
CA LEU A 72 -10.12 8.47 -3.31
C LEU A 72 -10.13 8.96 -4.75
N ILE A 73 -9.74 8.08 -5.68
CA ILE A 73 -9.69 8.31 -7.11
C ILE A 73 -10.88 7.59 -7.75
N SER A 74 -11.62 8.29 -8.61
CA SER A 74 -12.75 7.69 -9.32
C SER A 74 -12.27 6.60 -10.28
N ASN A 75 -12.95 5.45 -10.30
CA ASN A 75 -12.60 4.30 -11.13
C ASN A 75 -11.20 3.70 -10.87
N SER A 76 -10.55 3.99 -9.74
CA SER A 76 -9.32 3.29 -9.36
C SER A 76 -9.61 1.86 -8.93
N LEU A 77 -8.59 1.01 -9.01
CA LEU A 77 -8.67 -0.33 -8.44
C LEU A 77 -8.71 -0.22 -6.92
N THR A 78 -9.49 -1.07 -6.28
CA THR A 78 -9.57 -1.18 -4.83
C THR A 78 -9.44 -2.62 -4.40
N TYR A 79 -8.88 -2.85 -3.22
CA TYR A 79 -8.75 -4.17 -2.64
C TYR A 79 -9.05 -4.12 -1.14
N GLN A 80 -9.73 -5.15 -0.63
CA GLN A 80 -10.02 -5.30 0.79
C GLN A 80 -9.95 -6.76 1.18
N ASN A 81 -9.28 -7.07 2.28
CA ASN A 81 -9.31 -8.39 2.88
C ASN A 81 -9.19 -8.28 4.40
N ASN A 82 -10.11 -8.93 5.12
CA ASN A 82 -10.11 -8.94 6.58
C ASN A 82 -9.06 -9.92 7.15
N ASN A 83 -8.59 -10.86 6.34
CA ASN A 83 -7.49 -11.74 6.72
C ASN A 83 -6.16 -11.04 6.43
N MET A 84 -5.45 -10.66 7.50
CA MET A 84 -4.15 -9.97 7.40
C MET A 84 -3.09 -10.79 6.65
N ARG A 85 -3.14 -12.12 6.70
CA ARG A 85 -2.19 -12.98 5.97
C ARG A 85 -2.47 -12.96 4.48
N ALA A 86 -3.74 -13.00 4.09
CA ALA A 86 -4.14 -12.85 2.68
C ALA A 86 -3.82 -11.44 2.16
N LEU A 87 -4.12 -10.38 2.93
CA LEU A 87 -3.74 -9.01 2.59
C LEU A 87 -2.23 -8.86 2.42
N GLY A 88 -1.43 -9.38 3.36
CA GLY A 88 0.03 -9.34 3.27
C GLY A 88 0.56 -10.09 2.04
N SER A 89 -0.02 -11.25 1.72
CA SER A 89 0.35 -12.02 0.53
C SER A 89 -0.04 -11.31 -0.77
N PHE A 90 -1.23 -10.69 -0.83
CA PHE A 90 -1.64 -9.85 -1.95
C PHE A 90 -0.65 -8.68 -2.15
N LEU A 91 -0.34 -7.94 -1.09
CA LEU A 91 0.58 -6.80 -1.14
C LEU A 91 1.99 -7.22 -1.56
N LYS A 92 2.45 -8.43 -1.20
CA LYS A 92 3.73 -9.00 -1.69
C LYS A 92 3.86 -9.01 -3.21
N ASN A 93 2.74 -8.98 -3.92
CA ASN A 93 2.67 -9.01 -5.38
C ASN A 93 2.43 -7.63 -6.02
N THR A 94 2.44 -6.55 -5.24
CA THR A 94 2.48 -5.17 -5.74
C THR A 94 3.93 -4.71 -5.88
N THR A 95 4.18 -3.72 -6.74
CA THR A 95 5.52 -3.15 -6.95
C THR A 95 5.98 -2.43 -5.69
N GLU A 96 5.12 -1.57 -5.13
CA GLU A 96 5.38 -0.81 -3.91
C GLU A 96 4.10 -0.66 -3.07
N PHE A 97 4.26 -0.30 -1.80
CA PHE A 97 3.18 0.05 -0.89
C PHE A 97 3.41 1.40 -0.21
N LEU A 98 2.46 2.32 -0.35
CA LEU A 98 2.50 3.67 0.21
C LEU A 98 1.47 3.84 1.34
N SER A 99 1.92 4.25 2.53
CA SER A 99 0.99 4.58 3.62
C SER A 99 1.62 5.51 4.64
N CYS A 100 0.78 6.20 5.42
CA CYS A 100 1.26 6.79 6.67
C CYS A 100 1.64 5.69 7.68
N ASP A 101 2.20 6.09 8.83
CA ASP A 101 2.45 5.20 9.97
C ASP A 101 1.16 4.51 10.49
N THR A 102 0.88 3.32 9.93
CA THR A 102 -0.33 2.54 10.12
C THR A 102 -0.03 1.03 10.20
N GLY A 103 -0.98 0.24 10.71
CA GLY A 103 -0.86 -1.22 10.73
C GLY A 103 -0.58 -1.84 9.35
N PRO A 104 -1.32 -1.45 8.29
CA PRO A 104 -1.04 -1.92 6.93
C PRO A 104 0.37 -1.64 6.41
N LEU A 105 0.99 -0.50 6.78
CA LEU A 105 2.39 -0.20 6.43
C LEU A 105 3.33 -1.28 6.97
N HIS A 106 3.23 -1.55 8.27
CA HIS A 106 4.07 -2.52 8.96
C HIS A 106 3.80 -3.96 8.51
N LEU A 107 2.54 -4.27 8.17
CA LEU A 107 2.17 -5.55 7.58
C LEU A 107 2.83 -5.76 6.21
N ALA A 108 2.78 -4.76 5.33
CA ALA A 108 3.36 -4.80 4.00
C ALA A 108 4.89 -4.93 4.06
N ASP A 109 5.54 -4.15 4.93
CA ASP A 109 6.99 -4.21 5.13
C ASP A 109 7.39 -5.60 5.65
N ALA A 110 6.67 -6.13 6.63
CA ALA A 110 6.89 -7.49 7.11
C ALA A 110 6.62 -8.56 6.03
N ALA A 111 5.73 -8.33 5.06
CA ALA A 111 5.49 -9.23 3.94
C ALA A 111 6.61 -9.20 2.88
N GLY A 112 7.56 -8.26 3.01
CA GLY A 112 8.68 -8.06 2.08
C GLY A 112 8.31 -7.18 0.88
N VAL A 113 7.31 -6.32 1.03
CA VAL A 113 6.94 -5.32 0.02
C VAL A 113 7.88 -4.12 0.16
N GLN A 114 8.28 -3.52 -0.95
CA GLN A 114 8.94 -2.23 -0.94
C GLN A 114 7.97 -1.16 -0.43
N CYS A 115 8.23 -0.61 0.76
CA CYS A 115 7.30 0.31 1.42
C CYS A 115 7.82 1.75 1.41
N ILE A 116 6.90 2.69 1.18
CA ILE A 116 7.11 4.12 1.37
C ILE A 116 6.22 4.54 2.54
N GLY A 117 6.84 4.80 3.69
CA GLY A 117 6.16 5.23 4.90
C GLY A 117 6.19 6.74 5.06
N LEU A 118 5.02 7.38 5.20
CA LEU A 118 4.88 8.82 5.43
C LEU A 118 4.66 9.12 6.93
N PHE A 119 5.64 9.74 7.58
CA PHE A 119 5.69 10.00 9.02
C PHE A 119 5.51 11.49 9.31
N THR A 120 4.28 11.89 9.62
CA THR A 120 3.98 13.31 9.91
C THR A 120 4.18 13.70 11.36
N HIS A 121 3.91 12.79 12.31
CA HIS A 121 3.92 13.09 13.76
C HIS A 121 4.66 12.05 14.60
N THR A 122 5.10 10.94 14.00
CA THR A 122 5.89 9.90 14.66
C THR A 122 7.32 9.93 14.16
N CYS A 123 8.25 9.52 15.02
CA CYS A 123 9.66 9.50 14.66
C CYS A 123 9.96 8.28 13.75
N PRO A 124 10.37 8.47 12.49
CA PRO A 124 10.71 7.37 11.59
C PRO A 124 11.91 6.54 12.09
N LYS A 125 12.81 7.12 12.89
CA LYS A 125 13.90 6.36 13.53
C LYS A 125 13.40 5.29 14.50
N LYS A 126 12.19 5.44 15.04
CA LYS A 126 11.59 4.53 16.03
C LYS A 126 10.53 3.61 15.43
N TYR A 127 9.74 4.14 14.49
CA TYR A 127 8.57 3.46 13.93
C TYR A 127 8.69 3.26 12.42
N GLY A 128 9.87 3.47 11.84
CA GLY A 128 10.11 3.30 10.42
C GLY A 128 9.95 1.86 9.96
N VAL A 129 9.79 1.71 8.66
CA VAL A 129 9.87 0.42 7.96
C VAL A 129 11.29 -0.14 8.03
N LEU A 130 11.42 -1.48 8.01
CA LEU A 130 12.65 -2.21 8.23
C LEU A 130 13.20 -2.88 6.96
N GLY A 131 12.40 -3.00 5.89
CA GLY A 131 12.84 -3.58 4.62
C GLY A 131 13.97 -2.78 3.98
N GLU A 132 14.95 -3.48 3.39
CA GLU A 132 16.17 -2.86 2.82
C GLU A 132 15.89 -1.87 1.68
N ASN A 133 14.83 -2.14 0.91
CA ASN A 133 14.40 -1.28 -0.20
C ASN A 133 13.28 -0.32 0.21
N SER A 134 12.83 -0.38 1.47
CA SER A 134 11.76 0.45 2.01
C SER A 134 12.34 1.77 2.56
N ILE A 135 11.55 2.83 2.53
CA ILE A 135 11.94 4.16 3.01
C ILE A 135 10.90 4.73 3.97
N SER A 136 11.37 5.44 5.00
CA SER A 136 10.56 6.22 5.93
C SER A 136 10.87 7.70 5.73
N ILE A 137 9.86 8.49 5.35
CA ILE A 137 9.94 9.93 5.06
C ILE A 137 9.17 10.69 6.13
#